data_AF-A0A7L0B7F9-F1
#
_entry.id   AF-A0A7L0B7F9-F1
#
_cell.length_a   1.000
_cell.length_b   1.000
_cell.length_c   1.000
_cell.angle_alpha   90.00
_cell.angle_beta   90.00
_cell.angle_gamma   90.00
#
_symmetry.space_group_name_H-M   'P 1'
#
loop_
_entity.id
_entity.type
_entity.pdbx_description
1 polymer ?
#
loop_
_entity_poly.entity_id
_entity_poly.type
_entity_poly.pdbx_seq_one_letter_code
_entity_poly.pdbx_strand_id
1 'polypeptide(L)'
;LLALAWLWLPAGGRRPPRPPPCPPSCSCTRDTAFCVDSKAVPRNLPPEVISLEQVMSPRCRAGRGCWLPWGGRDSLFVLHRGQTRGGVGDQSPRGGRATISSRPRFIENNDIQALSKATFRGLKSLTHLSLANNNLQTLPRDLFKPLDILSDLDLRGNTLACDCKIKWLVEWLESTNTTVPAVFCSSPGQFEGQRIRDLALGDFQCITTDFVVHQVLPFQSVSAEPFTYASDLYIALAQPGASSCTVLKWDYVERKLRDFDRIPAHSAVHCKPIVAQNQLYVVVAQLFGGSYIYRWDTAVDKFIKIQDIDSQKTRKPNDIEAFQIEGDWYFVIADSSKAGSTSLYRLNQNGFYSHQALHAWHRDTDVEYVENDGKPRLIISSSSQAPVIYQWSRAQKQFTPQGEVGEMLDVQMVKHFRVKRDQFLCLSRYIGDSKVVRWEGQRFVELQTLPSRGSMVMQPFLVEQRQYLALGSDFSFTHVYLWEEEKQKFVKFQELSVQAPRAFRYVPAADVQLLLAPSFKANTLVYRHVVVDLS
;
A
#
# COMPACT_ATOMS: atom_id res chain seq x y z
N LEU A 1 15.47 -70.26 -75.03
CA LEU A 1 15.29 -71.52 -74.29
C LEU A 1 14.53 -71.20 -73.00
N LEU A 2 13.22 -71.54 -72.97
CA LEU A 2 12.31 -71.86 -71.83
C LEU A 2 12.47 -71.04 -70.51
N ALA A 3 11.56 -70.15 -70.10
CA ALA A 3 10.19 -70.32 -69.55
C ALA A 3 10.11 -70.65 -68.04
N LEU A 4 9.35 -69.79 -67.29
CA LEU A 4 8.64 -70.02 -65.99
C LEU A 4 9.53 -70.29 -64.75
N ALA A 5 9.23 -69.99 -63.47
CA ALA A 5 8.15 -69.34 -62.72
C ALA A 5 8.52 -69.41 -61.20
N TRP A 6 8.05 -68.45 -60.39
CA TRP A 6 7.63 -68.55 -58.96
C TRP A 6 8.65 -68.59 -57.78
N LEU A 7 8.66 -67.48 -57.02
CA LEU A 7 8.10 -67.27 -55.67
C LEU A 7 8.52 -68.16 -54.44
N TRP A 8 8.99 -67.45 -53.39
CA TRP A 8 8.85 -67.64 -51.91
C TRP A 8 10.12 -67.93 -51.08
N LEU A 9 10.44 -66.98 -50.19
CA LEU A 9 11.32 -67.12 -49.01
C LEU A 9 10.48 -66.78 -47.76
N PRO A 10 10.61 -67.51 -46.64
CA PRO A 10 9.95 -67.15 -45.39
C PRO A 10 10.78 -66.14 -44.60
N ALA A 11 10.10 -65.13 -44.04
CA ALA A 11 10.66 -64.19 -43.08
C ALA A 11 10.65 -64.80 -41.67
N GLY A 12 11.82 -64.92 -41.04
CA GLY A 12 11.95 -65.27 -39.62
C GLY A 12 11.53 -64.10 -38.72
N GLY A 13 10.53 -64.35 -37.85
CA GLY A 13 9.98 -63.36 -36.93
C GLY A 13 10.95 -62.96 -35.80
N ARG A 14 11.12 -61.65 -35.60
CA ARG A 14 11.75 -61.06 -34.40
C ARG A 14 10.74 -61.07 -33.24
N ARG A 15 11.16 -61.54 -32.05
CA ARG A 15 10.38 -61.45 -30.80
C ARG A 15 10.11 -59.98 -30.42
N PRO A 16 8.94 -59.64 -29.86
CA PRO A 16 8.64 -58.28 -29.40
C PRO A 16 9.53 -57.88 -28.19
N PRO A 17 9.84 -56.59 -28.02
CA PRO A 17 10.62 -56.10 -26.88
C PRO A 17 9.88 -56.34 -25.56
N ARG A 18 10.62 -56.73 -24.52
CA ARG A 18 10.08 -56.91 -23.17
C ARG A 18 9.59 -55.55 -22.62
N PRO A 19 8.42 -55.48 -21.95
CA PRO A 19 7.95 -54.23 -21.34
C PRO A 19 8.92 -53.75 -20.25
N PRO A 20 9.04 -52.43 -20.03
CA PRO A 20 9.93 -51.89 -19.02
C PRO A 20 9.49 -52.36 -17.61
N PRO A 21 10.44 -52.71 -16.72
CA PRO A 21 10.12 -53.14 -15.37
C PRO A 21 9.50 -51.97 -14.56
N CYS A 22 8.49 -52.30 -13.74
CA CYS A 22 7.84 -51.34 -12.85
C CYS A 22 8.87 -50.67 -11.93
N PRO A 23 8.79 -49.35 -11.69
CA PRO A 23 9.71 -48.63 -10.82
C PRO A 23 9.71 -49.20 -9.39
N PRO A 24 10.87 -49.18 -8.68
CA PRO A 24 10.99 -49.78 -7.35
C PRO A 24 10.16 -49.08 -6.25
N SER A 25 9.73 -47.83 -6.47
CA SER A 25 8.85 -47.08 -5.56
C SER A 25 7.36 -47.26 -5.88
N CYS A 26 7.01 -48.19 -6.78
CA CYS A 26 5.66 -48.37 -7.29
C CYS A 26 5.28 -49.86 -7.38
N SER A 27 4.01 -50.14 -7.17
CA SER A 27 3.37 -51.41 -7.51
C SER A 27 2.52 -51.20 -8.76
N CYS A 28 2.88 -51.86 -9.86
CA CYS A 28 2.18 -51.71 -11.15
C CYS A 28 1.34 -52.96 -11.44
N THR A 29 0.08 -52.77 -11.80
CA THR A 29 -0.74 -53.75 -12.50
C THR A 29 -0.70 -53.47 -14.01
N ARG A 30 -1.53 -54.17 -14.80
CA ARG A 30 -1.66 -53.93 -16.25
C ARG A 30 -2.12 -52.51 -16.57
N ASP A 31 -3.04 -51.99 -15.76
CA ASP A 31 -3.78 -50.75 -16.04
C ASP A 31 -3.54 -49.67 -14.99
N THR A 32 -3.04 -50.02 -13.81
CA THR A 32 -2.88 -49.11 -12.67
C THR A 32 -1.46 -49.12 -12.14
N ALA A 33 -0.95 -47.96 -11.70
CA ALA A 33 0.29 -47.87 -10.95
C ALA A 33 0.07 -47.14 -9.63
N PHE A 34 0.46 -47.78 -8.54
CA PHE A 34 0.37 -47.25 -7.18
C PHE A 34 1.78 -46.97 -6.65
N CYS A 35 2.13 -45.70 -6.45
CA CYS A 35 3.46 -45.28 -6.05
C CYS A 35 3.47 -44.68 -4.64
N VAL A 36 4.32 -45.20 -3.76
CA VAL A 36 4.44 -44.75 -2.35
C VAL A 36 5.83 -44.17 -2.10
N ASP A 37 5.89 -43.06 -1.37
CA ASP A 37 7.13 -42.40 -0.92
C ASP A 37 8.05 -41.93 -2.07
N SER A 38 7.44 -41.65 -3.21
CA SER A 38 8.15 -41.20 -4.41
C SER A 38 8.53 -39.72 -4.31
N LYS A 39 9.80 -39.40 -4.66
CA LYS A 39 10.33 -38.02 -4.68
C LYS A 39 9.91 -37.23 -5.93
N ALA A 40 9.47 -37.91 -6.97
CA ALA A 40 8.99 -37.37 -8.24
C ALA A 40 8.16 -38.42 -8.96
N VAL A 41 7.35 -38.03 -9.95
CA VAL A 41 6.66 -38.96 -10.85
C VAL A 41 7.70 -39.83 -11.57
N PRO A 42 7.65 -41.17 -11.47
CA PRO A 42 8.63 -42.05 -12.09
C PRO A 42 8.61 -41.92 -13.62
N ARG A 43 9.79 -41.90 -14.24
CA ARG A 43 9.93 -41.71 -15.70
C ARG A 43 9.81 -43.01 -16.50
N ASN A 44 9.77 -44.16 -15.83
CA ASN A 44 9.93 -45.51 -16.39
C ASN A 44 8.76 -46.44 -16.03
N LEU A 45 7.56 -45.91 -15.90
CA LEU A 45 6.34 -46.72 -15.72
C LEU A 45 5.96 -47.42 -17.04
N PRO A 46 5.28 -48.58 -16.98
CA PRO A 46 4.85 -49.31 -18.17
C PRO A 46 3.90 -48.48 -19.05
N PRO A 47 4.01 -48.55 -20.39
CA PRO A 47 3.19 -47.76 -21.32
C PRO A 47 1.71 -48.17 -21.35
N GLU A 48 1.36 -49.28 -20.70
CA GLU A 48 -0.01 -49.82 -20.61
C GLU A 48 -0.80 -49.24 -19.41
N VAL A 49 -0.13 -48.55 -18.48
CA VAL A 49 -0.76 -47.96 -17.29
C VAL A 49 -1.61 -46.75 -17.66
N ILE A 50 -2.89 -46.78 -17.29
CA ILE A 50 -3.91 -45.76 -17.58
C ILE A 50 -4.37 -44.97 -16.35
N SER A 51 -4.15 -45.47 -15.13
CA SER A 51 -4.35 -44.73 -13.87
C SER A 51 -3.09 -44.70 -13.02
N LEU A 52 -2.76 -43.52 -12.50
CA LEU A 52 -1.63 -43.32 -11.59
C LEU A 52 -2.14 -42.78 -10.25
N GLU A 53 -1.91 -43.55 -9.20
CA GLU A 53 -2.15 -43.18 -7.81
C GLU A 53 -0.81 -42.93 -7.12
N GLN A 54 -0.59 -41.71 -6.62
CA GLN A 54 0.69 -41.32 -6.03
C GLN A 54 0.55 -40.74 -4.62
N VAL A 55 1.33 -41.32 -3.71
CA VAL A 55 1.54 -40.86 -2.33
C VAL A 55 2.95 -40.26 -2.21
N MET A 56 3.04 -38.94 -2.04
CA MET A 56 4.31 -38.20 -2.08
C MET A 56 4.97 -38.13 -0.70
N SER A 57 6.32 -38.19 -0.67
CA SER A 57 7.09 -38.02 0.57
C SER A 57 7.07 -36.57 1.08
N PRO A 58 7.20 -36.31 2.41
CA PRO A 58 7.16 -34.97 3.02
C PRO A 58 8.37 -34.05 2.69
N ARG A 59 9.17 -34.36 1.67
CA ARG A 59 10.38 -33.61 1.29
C ARG A 59 10.34 -33.00 -0.13
N CYS A 60 9.20 -33.00 -0.82
CA CYS A 60 9.06 -32.30 -2.11
C CYS A 60 9.06 -30.78 -1.90
N ARG A 61 10.25 -30.15 -1.90
CA ARG A 61 10.36 -28.70 -2.12
C ARG A 61 10.01 -28.41 -3.58
N ALA A 62 9.26 -27.34 -3.82
CA ALA A 62 8.87 -26.82 -5.13
C ALA A 62 10.08 -26.50 -6.03
N GLY A 63 10.69 -27.54 -6.60
CA GLY A 63 11.79 -27.50 -7.55
C GLY A 63 11.49 -28.41 -8.75
N ARG A 64 12.15 -28.10 -9.88
CA ARG A 64 11.96 -28.69 -11.22
C ARG A 64 11.82 -30.22 -11.19
N GLY A 65 10.61 -30.75 -11.07
CA GLY A 65 10.37 -32.20 -11.15
C GLY A 65 9.20 -32.80 -10.36
N CYS A 66 8.62 -32.10 -9.37
CA CYS A 66 7.47 -32.68 -8.63
C CYS A 66 6.18 -32.74 -9.50
N TRP A 67 6.08 -31.97 -10.59
CA TRP A 67 4.91 -31.87 -11.47
C TRP A 67 5.33 -31.76 -12.94
N LEU A 68 5.79 -32.85 -13.56
CA LEU A 68 6.00 -32.92 -15.01
C LEU A 68 4.72 -33.44 -15.68
N PRO A 69 4.24 -32.82 -16.77
CA PRO A 69 3.19 -33.40 -17.58
C PRO A 69 3.72 -34.71 -18.16
N TRP A 70 3.09 -35.81 -17.76
CA TRP A 70 3.35 -37.11 -18.32
C TRP A 70 2.85 -37.13 -19.76
N GLY A 71 3.71 -37.52 -20.71
CA GLY A 71 3.40 -37.65 -22.13
C GLY A 71 2.75 -38.99 -22.51
N GLY A 72 2.21 -39.72 -21.52
CA GLY A 72 1.45 -40.95 -21.73
C GLY A 72 0.08 -40.61 -22.32
N ARG A 73 -0.35 -41.37 -23.34
CA ARG A 73 -1.47 -41.00 -24.21
C ARG A 73 -2.87 -41.06 -23.60
N ASP A 74 -3.05 -41.55 -22.38
CA ASP A 74 -4.34 -41.58 -21.68
C ASP A 74 -4.05 -41.68 -20.17
N SER A 75 -4.22 -40.61 -19.37
CA SER A 75 -3.82 -40.65 -17.94
C SER A 75 -4.81 -39.96 -16.99
N LEU A 76 -5.37 -40.75 -16.06
CA LEU A 76 -6.04 -40.31 -14.83
C LEU A 76 -4.97 -40.03 -13.75
N PHE A 77 -4.92 -38.81 -13.22
CA PHE A 77 -4.03 -38.39 -12.13
C PHE A 77 -4.82 -38.25 -10.84
N VAL A 78 -4.48 -39.05 -9.82
CA VAL A 78 -5.02 -38.94 -8.45
C VAL A 78 -3.86 -38.80 -7.46
N LEU A 79 -3.86 -37.72 -6.68
CA LEU A 79 -2.84 -37.41 -5.68
C LEU A 79 -3.41 -37.55 -4.28
N HIS A 80 -2.80 -38.39 -3.45
CA HIS A 80 -3.13 -38.50 -2.03
C HIS A 80 -1.89 -38.39 -1.14
N ARG A 81 -1.81 -37.28 -0.41
CA ARG A 81 -1.05 -36.93 0.81
C ARG A 81 0.45 -37.27 0.94
N GLY A 82 1.21 -36.21 1.20
CA GLY A 82 2.29 -36.16 2.18
C GLY A 82 2.39 -34.71 2.70
N GLN A 83 2.18 -34.49 4.00
CA GLN A 83 2.15 -33.15 4.61
C GLN A 83 3.36 -32.29 4.19
N THR A 84 3.16 -31.28 3.33
CA THR A 84 4.11 -30.17 3.13
C THR A 84 3.40 -28.90 2.65
N ARG A 85 3.76 -27.76 3.24
CA ARG A 85 3.38 -26.41 2.81
C ARG A 85 4.13 -26.04 1.52
N GLY A 86 3.43 -25.67 0.44
CA GLY A 86 4.06 -25.09 -0.75
C GLY A 86 3.12 -24.83 -1.92
N GLY A 87 3.29 -23.69 -2.62
CA GLY A 87 2.53 -23.31 -3.82
C GLY A 87 3.13 -23.85 -5.13
N VAL A 88 2.31 -23.92 -6.18
CA VAL A 88 2.67 -24.47 -7.51
C VAL A 88 3.25 -23.39 -8.43
N GLY A 89 4.43 -23.64 -9.04
CA GLY A 89 5.11 -22.74 -9.99
C GLY A 89 5.06 -23.20 -11.46
N ASP A 90 5.34 -22.27 -12.39
CA ASP A 90 4.98 -22.26 -13.84
C ASP A 90 5.90 -23.06 -14.79
N GLN A 91 5.31 -23.75 -15.81
CA GLN A 91 5.94 -24.10 -17.11
C GLN A 91 4.90 -24.25 -18.25
N SER A 92 5.23 -23.74 -19.45
CA SER A 92 4.48 -23.91 -20.72
C SER A 92 4.98 -25.10 -21.56
N PRO A 93 4.13 -25.87 -22.27
CA PRO A 93 4.57 -26.78 -23.32
C PRO A 93 4.51 -26.14 -24.72
N ARG A 94 5.57 -26.35 -25.51
CA ARG A 94 5.58 -26.08 -26.96
C ARG A 94 4.98 -27.27 -27.72
N GLY A 95 4.02 -26.97 -28.59
CA GLY A 95 3.71 -27.67 -29.84
C GLY A 95 3.55 -29.19 -29.81
N GLY A 96 2.32 -29.67 -29.70
CA GLY A 96 1.95 -31.04 -30.06
C GLY A 96 0.43 -31.15 -30.25
N ARG A 97 -0.02 -31.57 -31.44
CA ARG A 97 -1.44 -31.90 -31.72
C ARG A 97 -1.85 -33.12 -30.89
N ALA A 98 -2.98 -33.06 -30.20
CA ALA A 98 -3.56 -34.18 -29.47
C ALA A 98 -5.02 -34.43 -29.90
N THR A 99 -5.32 -35.67 -30.26
CA THR A 99 -6.65 -36.22 -30.58
C THR A 99 -7.33 -36.79 -29.33
N ILE A 100 -8.63 -36.52 -29.23
CA ILE A 100 -9.76 -37.11 -28.47
C ILE A 100 -9.45 -38.22 -27.45
N SER A 101 -9.71 -37.94 -26.16
CA SER A 101 -10.08 -38.91 -25.10
C SER A 101 -10.64 -38.16 -23.87
N SER A 102 -11.71 -38.67 -23.27
CA SER A 102 -12.58 -38.03 -22.27
C SER A 102 -12.50 -38.74 -20.91
N ARG A 103 -11.79 -38.19 -19.89
CA ARG A 103 -11.72 -38.80 -18.53
C ARG A 103 -11.54 -37.77 -17.39
N PRO A 104 -12.03 -38.07 -16.16
CA PRO A 104 -12.05 -37.19 -14.99
C PRO A 104 -10.67 -36.91 -14.38
N ARG A 105 -10.49 -35.80 -13.65
CA ARG A 105 -9.25 -35.47 -12.92
C ARG A 105 -9.59 -35.06 -11.48
N PHE A 106 -9.04 -35.77 -10.49
CA PHE A 106 -9.32 -35.56 -9.06
C PHE A 106 -8.08 -35.02 -8.33
N ILE A 107 -8.17 -33.80 -7.79
CA ILE A 107 -7.18 -33.19 -6.90
C ILE A 107 -7.89 -32.96 -5.57
N GLU A 108 -7.92 -33.98 -4.70
CA GLU A 108 -8.67 -33.93 -3.43
C GLU A 108 -7.75 -34.18 -2.23
N ASN A 109 -8.04 -33.55 -1.09
CA ASN A 109 -7.36 -33.77 0.20
C ASN A 109 -5.85 -33.38 0.22
N ASN A 110 -5.47 -32.29 -0.46
CA ASN A 110 -4.11 -31.74 -0.47
C ASN A 110 -4.06 -30.36 0.22
N ASP A 111 -2.99 -29.98 0.93
CA ASP A 111 -2.91 -28.64 1.57
C ASP A 111 -2.52 -27.53 0.55
N ILE A 112 -3.28 -27.43 -0.54
CA ILE A 112 -3.01 -26.50 -1.65
C ILE A 112 -3.65 -25.16 -1.33
N GLN A 113 -2.85 -24.23 -0.83
CA GLN A 113 -3.34 -22.90 -0.41
C GLN A 113 -3.61 -21.95 -1.59
N ALA A 114 -2.97 -22.17 -2.74
CA ALA A 114 -3.14 -21.33 -3.93
C ALA A 114 -2.86 -22.09 -5.24
N LEU A 115 -3.66 -21.80 -6.27
CA LEU A 115 -3.49 -22.27 -7.65
C LEU A 115 -2.95 -21.14 -8.53
N SER A 116 -2.26 -21.46 -9.63
CA SER A 116 -1.81 -20.46 -10.61
C SER A 116 -2.84 -20.28 -11.73
N LYS A 117 -2.90 -19.11 -12.38
CA LYS A 117 -3.83 -18.86 -13.51
C LYS A 117 -3.64 -19.83 -14.69
N ALA A 118 -2.44 -20.38 -14.85
CA ALA A 118 -2.11 -21.28 -15.94
C ALA A 118 -2.31 -22.77 -15.60
N THR A 119 -2.75 -23.10 -14.39
CA THR A 119 -2.81 -24.49 -13.88
C THR A 119 -3.57 -25.45 -14.82
N PHE A 120 -4.66 -24.98 -15.43
CA PHE A 120 -5.50 -25.80 -16.31
C PHE A 120 -5.40 -25.43 -17.80
N ARG A 121 -4.39 -24.63 -18.17
CA ARG A 121 -4.21 -24.20 -19.55
C ARG A 121 -3.88 -25.40 -20.45
N GLY A 122 -4.65 -25.58 -21.52
CA GLY A 122 -4.47 -26.66 -22.50
C GLY A 122 -5.26 -27.94 -22.19
N LEU A 123 -5.96 -28.02 -21.06
CA LEU A 123 -6.79 -29.16 -20.67
C LEU A 123 -8.22 -29.08 -21.28
N LYS A 124 -8.30 -28.90 -22.59
CA LYS A 124 -9.57 -28.66 -23.31
C LYS A 124 -10.54 -29.84 -23.31
N SER A 125 -10.07 -31.05 -23.02
CA SER A 125 -10.88 -32.28 -23.01
C SER A 125 -11.36 -32.70 -21.61
N LEU A 126 -11.19 -31.83 -20.62
CA LEU A 126 -11.46 -32.16 -19.22
C LEU A 126 -12.95 -31.99 -18.92
N THR A 127 -13.58 -33.07 -18.44
CA THR A 127 -15.03 -33.14 -18.18
C THR A 127 -15.34 -33.07 -16.69
N HIS A 128 -14.53 -33.70 -15.83
CA HIS A 128 -14.73 -33.64 -14.39
C HIS A 128 -13.46 -33.14 -13.71
N LEU A 129 -13.59 -32.13 -12.85
CA LEU A 129 -12.52 -31.57 -12.04
C LEU A 129 -12.93 -31.61 -10.57
N SER A 130 -12.15 -32.27 -9.72
CA SER A 130 -12.32 -32.11 -8.27
C SER A 130 -11.15 -31.37 -7.66
N LEU A 131 -11.47 -30.36 -6.85
CA LEU A 131 -10.58 -29.54 -6.04
C LEU A 131 -11.02 -29.55 -4.56
N ALA A 132 -11.79 -30.58 -4.15
CA ALA A 132 -12.36 -30.64 -2.81
C ALA A 132 -11.31 -30.86 -1.70
N ASN A 133 -11.59 -30.35 -0.50
CA ASN A 133 -10.80 -30.53 0.72
C ASN A 133 -9.34 -30.09 0.60
N ASN A 134 -9.09 -28.99 -0.13
CA ASN A 134 -7.73 -28.50 -0.37
C ASN A 134 -7.30 -27.29 0.48
N ASN A 135 -8.14 -26.81 1.41
CA ASN A 135 -7.93 -25.57 2.17
C ASN A 135 -7.66 -24.34 1.29
N LEU A 136 -8.23 -24.31 0.08
CA LEU A 136 -8.11 -23.17 -0.83
C LEU A 136 -8.80 -21.95 -0.21
N GLN A 137 -8.06 -20.86 -0.06
CA GLN A 137 -8.61 -19.57 0.41
C GLN A 137 -9.11 -18.70 -0.74
N THR A 138 -8.56 -18.85 -1.94
CA THR A 138 -8.96 -18.08 -3.12
C THR A 138 -8.67 -18.86 -4.41
N LEU A 139 -9.33 -18.48 -5.51
CA LEU A 139 -9.08 -19.02 -6.85
C LEU A 139 -8.72 -17.88 -7.79
N PRO A 140 -7.65 -18.00 -8.60
CA PRO A 140 -7.29 -16.98 -9.57
C PRO A 140 -8.40 -16.74 -10.60
N ARG A 141 -8.58 -15.47 -10.98
CA ARG A 141 -9.50 -15.08 -12.06
C ARG A 141 -9.25 -15.88 -13.35
N ASP A 142 -10.34 -16.28 -13.99
CA ASP A 142 -10.39 -17.03 -15.26
C ASP A 142 -9.76 -18.43 -15.20
N LEU A 143 -9.59 -19.01 -14.01
CA LEU A 143 -8.96 -20.33 -13.85
C LEU A 143 -9.65 -21.43 -14.68
N PHE A 144 -10.97 -21.38 -14.80
CA PHE A 144 -11.78 -22.37 -15.53
C PHE A 144 -12.06 -21.99 -16.98
N LYS A 145 -11.66 -20.78 -17.42
CA LYS A 145 -11.88 -20.30 -18.79
C LYS A 145 -11.34 -21.23 -19.89
N PRO A 146 -10.20 -21.93 -19.73
CA PRO A 146 -9.70 -22.87 -20.75
C PRO A 146 -10.45 -24.21 -20.84
N LEU A 147 -11.44 -24.46 -19.98
CA LEU A 147 -12.11 -25.76 -19.80
C LEU A 147 -13.47 -25.77 -20.51
N ASP A 148 -13.45 -25.82 -21.84
CA ASP A 148 -14.65 -25.62 -22.69
C ASP A 148 -15.75 -26.70 -22.52
N ILE A 149 -15.42 -27.89 -21.99
CA ILE A 149 -16.34 -29.04 -21.89
C ILE A 149 -16.52 -29.58 -20.46
N LEU A 150 -16.25 -28.76 -19.45
CA LEU A 150 -16.36 -29.16 -18.04
C LEU A 150 -17.82 -29.41 -17.64
N SER A 151 -18.15 -30.66 -17.29
CA SER A 151 -19.47 -31.08 -16.82
C SER A 151 -19.61 -31.03 -15.30
N ASP A 152 -18.56 -31.36 -14.56
CA ASP A 152 -18.60 -31.49 -13.09
C ASP A 152 -17.40 -30.83 -12.42
N LEU A 153 -17.66 -30.00 -11.42
CA LEU A 153 -16.64 -29.33 -10.61
C LEU A 153 -16.94 -29.50 -9.11
N ASP A 154 -16.04 -30.09 -8.34
CA ASP A 154 -16.17 -30.15 -6.87
C ASP A 154 -15.17 -29.21 -6.18
N LEU A 155 -15.69 -28.32 -5.34
CA LEU A 155 -14.94 -27.32 -4.57
C LEU A 155 -15.22 -27.42 -3.05
N ARG A 156 -15.94 -28.44 -2.59
CA ARG A 156 -16.35 -28.58 -1.18
C ARG A 156 -15.15 -28.70 -0.24
N GLY A 157 -15.33 -28.32 1.02
CA GLY A 157 -14.30 -28.47 2.05
C GLY A 157 -13.07 -27.56 1.88
N ASN A 158 -13.20 -26.50 1.09
CA ASN A 158 -12.21 -25.42 1.04
C ASN A 158 -12.61 -24.25 1.95
N THR A 159 -11.64 -23.44 2.36
CA THR A 159 -11.81 -22.32 3.28
C THR A 159 -11.85 -20.98 2.53
N LEU A 160 -12.75 -20.87 1.55
CA LEU A 160 -12.77 -19.76 0.61
C LEU A 160 -13.10 -18.43 1.31
N ALA A 161 -12.25 -17.43 1.08
CA ALA A 161 -12.48 -16.05 1.44
C ALA A 161 -13.31 -15.40 0.32
N CYS A 162 -14.55 -15.05 0.65
CA CYS A 162 -15.49 -14.38 -0.23
C CYS A 162 -15.25 -12.87 -0.22
N ASP A 163 -14.05 -12.50 -0.66
CA ASP A 163 -13.66 -11.13 -0.96
C ASP A 163 -13.78 -10.85 -2.47
N CYS A 164 -13.28 -9.70 -2.91
CA CYS A 164 -13.31 -9.27 -4.30
C CYS A 164 -12.67 -10.27 -5.27
N LYS A 165 -11.69 -11.06 -4.83
CA LYS A 165 -10.97 -12.02 -5.67
C LYS A 165 -11.82 -13.21 -6.06
N ILE A 166 -12.91 -13.48 -5.34
CA ILE A 166 -13.86 -14.56 -5.67
C ILE A 166 -15.03 -14.06 -6.52
N LYS A 167 -15.16 -12.76 -6.77
CA LYS A 167 -16.29 -12.19 -7.53
C LYS A 167 -16.46 -12.85 -8.89
N TRP A 168 -15.37 -13.04 -9.64
CA TRP A 168 -15.41 -13.75 -10.92
C TRP A 168 -15.97 -15.18 -10.82
N LEU A 169 -15.78 -15.87 -9.68
CA LEU A 169 -16.30 -17.22 -9.48
C LEU A 169 -17.82 -17.18 -9.26
N VAL A 170 -18.34 -16.16 -8.57
CA VAL A 170 -19.78 -15.93 -8.44
C VAL A 170 -20.38 -15.70 -9.83
N GLU A 171 -19.79 -14.81 -10.63
CA GLU A 171 -20.21 -14.54 -12.02
C GLU A 171 -20.14 -15.81 -12.90
N TRP A 172 -19.10 -16.63 -12.72
CA TRP A 172 -18.93 -17.88 -13.45
C TRP A 172 -19.96 -18.93 -13.02
N LEU A 173 -20.28 -19.05 -11.73
CA LEU A 173 -21.29 -19.97 -11.21
C LEU A 173 -22.72 -19.61 -11.64
N GLU A 174 -23.00 -18.33 -11.89
CA GLU A 174 -24.27 -17.87 -12.45
C GLU A 174 -24.44 -18.24 -13.93
N SER A 175 -23.35 -18.24 -14.69
CA SER A 175 -23.37 -18.39 -16.16
C SER A 175 -22.98 -19.78 -16.67
N THR A 176 -22.38 -20.63 -15.83
CA THR A 176 -21.90 -21.96 -16.23
C THR A 176 -23.01 -23.03 -16.26
N ASN A 177 -22.87 -23.98 -17.18
CA ASN A 177 -23.69 -25.20 -17.24
C ASN A 177 -23.05 -26.38 -16.48
N THR A 178 -21.88 -26.18 -15.86
CA THR A 178 -21.18 -27.18 -15.05
C THR A 178 -21.93 -27.46 -13.74
N THR A 179 -22.08 -28.73 -13.37
CA THR A 179 -22.63 -29.15 -12.07
C THR A 179 -21.61 -28.87 -10.97
N VAL A 180 -21.96 -27.94 -10.08
CA VAL A 180 -21.13 -27.57 -8.91
C VAL A 180 -21.91 -27.81 -7.62
N PRO A 181 -21.42 -28.63 -6.68
CA PRO A 181 -22.02 -28.79 -5.36
C PRO A 181 -22.08 -27.47 -4.57
N ALA A 182 -22.84 -27.43 -3.47
CA ALA A 182 -22.90 -26.24 -2.62
C ALA A 182 -21.54 -25.97 -1.96
N VAL A 183 -21.01 -24.76 -2.19
CA VAL A 183 -19.76 -24.26 -1.62
C VAL A 183 -20.09 -23.04 -0.78
N PHE A 184 -19.45 -22.96 0.39
CA PHE A 184 -19.73 -21.93 1.39
C PHE A 184 -18.49 -21.06 1.63
N CYS A 185 -18.73 -19.82 2.01
CA CYS A 185 -17.71 -18.87 2.43
C CYS A 185 -17.25 -19.15 3.86
N SER A 186 -15.95 -19.05 4.12
CA SER A 186 -15.39 -19.13 5.48
C SER A 186 -15.00 -17.76 6.04
N SER A 187 -14.88 -16.75 5.18
CA SER A 187 -14.58 -15.36 5.56
C SER A 187 -14.96 -14.42 4.40
N PRO A 188 -15.00 -13.09 4.58
CA PRO A 188 -15.04 -12.35 5.85
C PRO A 188 -16.34 -12.63 6.63
N GLY A 189 -16.39 -12.28 7.93
CA GLY A 189 -17.48 -12.66 8.84
C GLY A 189 -18.90 -12.28 8.39
N GLN A 190 -19.05 -11.25 7.54
CA GLN A 190 -20.33 -10.88 6.93
C GLN A 190 -20.90 -11.95 5.96
N PHE A 191 -20.02 -12.72 5.32
CA PHE A 191 -20.37 -13.76 4.35
C PHE A 191 -20.15 -15.17 4.90
N GLU A 192 -19.62 -15.33 6.11
CA GLU A 192 -19.32 -16.64 6.69
C GLU A 192 -20.57 -17.53 6.75
N GLY A 193 -20.45 -18.76 6.24
CA GLY A 193 -21.56 -19.72 6.15
C GLY A 193 -22.54 -19.48 5.00
N GLN A 194 -22.44 -18.38 4.25
CA GLN A 194 -23.27 -18.13 3.07
C GLN A 194 -22.77 -18.95 1.87
N ARG A 195 -23.70 -19.35 1.00
CA ARG A 195 -23.38 -20.09 -0.23
C ARG A 195 -22.88 -19.13 -1.30
N ILE A 196 -21.76 -19.45 -1.96
CA ILE A 196 -21.12 -18.57 -2.94
C ILE A 196 -22.05 -18.17 -4.09
N ARG A 197 -22.88 -19.09 -4.57
CA ARG A 197 -23.85 -18.85 -5.67
C ARG A 197 -24.95 -17.86 -5.31
N ASP A 198 -25.24 -17.68 -4.02
CA ASP A 198 -26.36 -16.86 -3.54
C ASP A 198 -25.90 -15.43 -3.18
N LEU A 199 -24.62 -15.12 -3.34
CA LEU A 199 -24.05 -13.80 -3.09
C LEU A 199 -24.38 -12.86 -4.25
N ALA A 200 -24.85 -11.65 -3.95
CA ALA A 200 -25.08 -10.66 -4.99
C ALA A 200 -23.76 -10.02 -5.44
N LEU A 201 -23.56 -9.90 -6.75
CA LEU A 201 -22.38 -9.25 -7.33
C LEU A 201 -22.18 -7.79 -6.86
N GLY A 202 -23.27 -7.13 -6.46
CA GLY A 202 -23.27 -5.77 -5.91
C GLY A 202 -22.74 -5.65 -4.49
N ASP A 203 -22.70 -6.75 -3.71
CA ASP A 203 -22.23 -6.74 -2.32
C ASP A 203 -20.70 -6.72 -2.24
N PHE A 204 -20.02 -7.00 -3.36
CA PHE A 204 -18.56 -6.95 -3.46
C PHE A 204 -18.08 -5.55 -3.83
N GLN A 205 -17.49 -4.84 -2.85
CA GLN A 205 -16.80 -3.56 -3.10
C GLN A 205 -15.39 -3.78 -3.66
N CYS A 206 -15.29 -4.12 -4.95
CA CYS A 206 -14.01 -4.46 -5.61
C CYS A 206 -13.13 -3.27 -5.97
N ILE A 207 -13.66 -2.06 -5.91
CA ILE A 207 -12.93 -0.85 -6.26
C ILE A 207 -12.23 -0.34 -5.00
N THR A 208 -10.95 -0.68 -4.87
CA THR A 208 -10.05 -0.11 -3.87
C THR A 208 -9.19 0.98 -4.49
N THR A 209 -8.28 1.52 -3.68
CA THR A 209 -7.26 2.47 -4.10
C THR A 209 -5.89 1.93 -3.73
N ASP A 210 -4.82 2.54 -4.25
CA ASP A 210 -3.44 2.19 -3.92
C ASP A 210 -2.54 3.43 -4.06
N PHE A 211 -1.45 3.49 -3.30
CA PHE A 211 -0.40 4.50 -3.46
C PHE A 211 0.82 3.86 -4.14
N VAL A 212 0.99 4.16 -5.42
CA VAL A 212 2.09 3.65 -6.23
C VAL A 212 3.16 4.71 -6.42
N VAL A 213 4.44 4.33 -6.46
CA VAL A 213 5.52 5.31 -6.68
C VAL A 213 5.37 5.92 -8.08
N HIS A 214 5.22 7.25 -8.12
CA HIS A 214 5.08 8.05 -9.34
C HIS A 214 6.41 8.64 -9.80
N GLN A 215 7.14 9.24 -8.86
CA GLN A 215 8.43 9.88 -9.12
C GLN A 215 9.35 9.72 -7.91
N VAL A 216 10.64 9.53 -8.18
CA VAL A 216 11.71 9.54 -7.18
C VAL A 216 12.50 10.83 -7.36
N LEU A 217 12.54 11.66 -6.34
CA LEU A 217 13.32 12.89 -6.33
C LEU A 217 14.70 12.56 -5.74
N PRO A 218 15.81 12.75 -6.49
CA PRO A 218 17.14 12.23 -6.14
C PRO A 218 17.85 13.06 -5.06
N PHE A 219 17.14 13.41 -4.00
CA PHE A 219 17.64 14.19 -2.88
C PHE A 219 16.85 13.91 -1.60
N GLN A 220 17.49 14.20 -0.48
CA GLN A 220 16.90 14.15 0.86
C GLN A 220 16.14 15.44 1.15
N SER A 221 15.04 15.35 1.90
CA SER A 221 14.29 16.51 2.37
C SER A 221 13.63 16.23 3.73
N VAL A 222 13.39 17.30 4.50
CA VAL A 222 12.81 17.21 5.86
C VAL A 222 11.40 17.77 5.94
N SER A 223 11.03 18.68 5.05
CA SER A 223 9.67 19.23 4.94
C SER A 223 9.31 19.39 3.48
N ALA A 224 8.01 19.32 3.20
CA ALA A 224 7.41 19.62 1.92
C ALA A 224 6.17 20.45 2.16
N GLU A 225 5.96 21.50 1.38
CA GLU A 225 4.78 22.35 1.48
C GLU A 225 4.26 22.63 0.06
N PRO A 226 3.14 22.00 -0.35
CA PRO A 226 2.51 22.32 -1.62
C PRO A 226 1.79 23.66 -1.54
N PHE A 227 1.82 24.44 -2.62
CA PHE A 227 1.13 25.71 -2.72
C PHE A 227 0.74 26.03 -4.16
N THR A 228 -0.28 26.85 -4.33
CA THR A 228 -0.71 27.34 -5.65
C THR A 228 -0.37 28.82 -5.75
N TYR A 229 0.30 29.20 -6.84
CA TYR A 229 0.63 30.59 -7.14
C TYR A 229 0.42 30.86 -8.63
N ALA A 230 -0.23 31.97 -8.97
CA ALA A 230 -0.57 32.30 -10.37
C ALA A 230 -1.26 31.15 -11.14
N SER A 231 -2.13 30.38 -10.46
CA SER A 231 -2.84 29.19 -10.97
C SER A 231 -1.98 27.95 -11.28
N ASP A 232 -0.68 28.01 -11.02
CA ASP A 232 0.23 26.88 -11.13
C ASP A 232 0.49 26.23 -9.77
N LEU A 233 0.71 24.91 -9.78
CA LEU A 233 1.07 24.14 -8.60
C LEU A 233 2.59 24.09 -8.40
N TYR A 234 3.00 24.41 -7.18
CA TYR A 234 4.39 24.37 -6.73
C TYR A 234 4.54 23.59 -5.42
N ILE A 235 5.77 23.17 -5.14
CA ILE A 235 6.13 22.51 -3.89
C ILE A 235 7.44 23.11 -3.38
N ALA A 236 7.44 23.62 -2.16
CA ALA A 236 8.66 24.01 -1.46
C ALA A 236 9.18 22.86 -0.60
N LEU A 237 10.46 22.53 -0.71
CA LEU A 237 11.13 21.43 0.01
C LEU A 237 12.37 21.95 0.73
N ALA A 238 12.48 21.67 2.04
CA ALA A 238 13.71 21.95 2.78
C ALA A 238 14.71 20.81 2.64
N GLN A 239 15.92 21.12 2.15
CA GLN A 239 17.00 20.17 1.94
C GLN A 239 18.21 20.54 2.81
N PRO A 240 18.36 19.94 4.01
CA PRO A 240 19.47 20.25 4.91
C PRO A 240 20.83 19.90 4.28
N GLY A 241 20.93 18.73 3.64
CA GLY A 241 22.17 18.26 3.02
C GLY A 241 22.62 19.08 1.81
N ALA A 242 21.67 19.64 1.06
CA ALA A 242 21.96 20.53 -0.08
C ALA A 242 22.04 22.01 0.32
N SER A 243 21.79 22.34 1.60
CA SER A 243 21.73 23.72 2.10
C SER A 243 20.84 24.64 1.25
N SER A 244 19.66 24.17 0.87
CA SER A 244 18.70 24.95 0.09
C SER A 244 17.25 24.64 0.42
N CYS A 245 16.39 25.63 0.18
CA CYS A 245 14.96 25.46 0.00
C CYS A 245 14.69 25.36 -1.50
N THR A 246 14.45 24.14 -1.99
CA THR A 246 14.16 23.89 -3.40
C THR A 246 12.67 24.08 -3.65
N VAL A 247 12.33 24.87 -4.66
CA VAL A 247 10.96 25.04 -5.15
C VAL A 247 10.83 24.28 -6.46
N LEU A 248 9.88 23.35 -6.51
CA LEU A 248 9.54 22.59 -7.70
C LEU A 248 8.22 23.11 -8.28
N LYS A 249 8.08 23.02 -9.60
CA LYS A 249 6.85 23.30 -10.35
C LYS A 249 6.30 22.01 -10.96
N TRP A 250 4.98 21.86 -10.95
CA TRP A 250 4.31 20.78 -11.67
C TRP A 250 4.28 21.04 -13.18
N ASP A 251 4.79 20.10 -13.96
CA ASP A 251 4.70 20.10 -15.42
C ASP A 251 3.43 19.36 -15.84
N TYR A 252 2.43 20.09 -16.36
CA TYR A 252 1.15 19.53 -16.79
C TYR A 252 1.25 18.67 -18.07
N VAL A 253 2.33 18.79 -18.84
CA VAL A 253 2.55 18.00 -20.06
C VAL A 253 3.22 16.67 -19.72
N GLU A 254 4.32 16.71 -18.97
CA GLU A 254 5.05 15.50 -18.58
C GLU A 254 4.48 14.80 -17.34
N ARG A 255 3.57 15.46 -16.62
CA ARG A 255 2.99 15.01 -15.35
C ARG A 255 4.06 14.68 -14.32
N LYS A 256 5.05 15.56 -14.18
CA LYS A 256 6.19 15.41 -13.28
C LYS A 256 6.53 16.72 -12.59
N LEU A 257 7.19 16.62 -11.44
CA LEU A 257 7.77 17.76 -10.76
C LEU A 257 9.14 18.10 -11.34
N ARG A 258 9.34 19.38 -11.65
CA ARG A 258 10.58 19.94 -12.20
C ARG A 258 11.12 21.04 -11.30
N ASP A 259 12.44 21.23 -11.30
CA ASP A 259 13.08 22.35 -10.61
C ASP A 259 12.56 23.69 -11.15
N PHE A 260 12.18 24.60 -10.25
CA PHE A 260 11.75 25.96 -10.57
C PHE A 260 12.77 27.00 -10.08
N ASP A 261 13.00 27.04 -8.77
CA ASP A 261 14.02 27.91 -8.17
C ASP A 261 14.62 27.26 -6.91
N ARG A 262 15.78 27.75 -6.46
CA ARG A 262 16.45 27.26 -5.25
C ARG A 262 16.90 28.43 -4.40
N ILE A 263 16.32 28.53 -3.20
CA ILE A 263 16.67 29.55 -2.22
C ILE A 263 17.84 29.03 -1.37
N PRO A 264 18.98 29.73 -1.30
CA PRO A 264 20.11 29.34 -0.45
C PRO A 264 19.70 29.36 1.03
N ALA A 265 19.90 28.25 1.73
CA ALA A 265 19.45 28.08 3.10
C ALA A 265 20.33 27.05 3.84
N HIS A 266 21.36 27.52 4.53
CA HIS A 266 22.28 26.69 5.31
C HIS A 266 21.51 25.93 6.40
N SER A 267 21.50 24.59 6.32
CA SER A 267 20.74 23.72 7.23
C SER A 267 19.25 24.10 7.32
N ALA A 268 18.59 24.21 6.17
CA ALA A 268 17.16 24.44 6.06
C ALA A 268 16.36 23.35 6.81
N VAL A 269 15.42 23.78 7.65
CA VAL A 269 14.51 22.89 8.40
C VAL A 269 13.10 22.94 7.80
N HIS A 270 12.61 24.14 7.50
CA HIS A 270 11.27 24.33 6.95
C HIS A 270 11.25 25.49 5.97
N CYS A 271 10.58 25.28 4.84
CA CYS A 271 10.32 26.31 3.84
C CYS A 271 8.79 26.45 3.72
N LYS A 272 8.20 27.46 4.38
CA LYS A 272 6.75 27.66 4.40
C LYS A 272 6.37 28.74 3.37
N PRO A 273 5.70 28.38 2.27
CA PRO A 273 5.19 29.35 1.30
C PRO A 273 3.95 30.06 1.86
N ILE A 274 3.84 31.35 1.62
CA ILE A 274 2.68 32.18 1.98
C ILE A 274 2.30 33.01 0.77
N VAL A 275 1.09 32.82 0.25
CA VAL A 275 0.56 33.61 -0.87
C VAL A 275 -0.42 34.63 -0.32
N ALA A 276 0.04 35.87 -0.19
CA ALA A 276 -0.73 36.97 0.39
C ALA A 276 -0.79 38.14 -0.59
N GLN A 277 -1.98 38.68 -0.82
CA GLN A 277 -2.19 39.87 -1.67
C GLN A 277 -1.56 39.72 -3.07
N ASN A 278 -1.66 38.52 -3.66
CA ASN A 278 -1.06 38.14 -4.95
C ASN A 278 0.48 38.18 -4.99
N GLN A 279 1.15 38.33 -3.85
CA GLN A 279 2.59 38.16 -3.69
C GLN A 279 2.90 36.80 -3.07
N LEU A 280 4.00 36.19 -3.51
CA LEU A 280 4.51 34.94 -2.97
C LEU A 280 5.68 35.22 -2.05
N TYR A 281 5.54 34.80 -0.80
CA TYR A 281 6.60 34.80 0.19
C TYR A 281 6.99 33.37 0.55
N VAL A 282 8.25 33.17 0.94
CA VAL A 282 8.71 31.92 1.53
C VAL A 282 9.46 32.24 2.82
N VAL A 283 8.94 31.73 3.92
CA VAL A 283 9.60 31.79 5.23
C VAL A 283 10.56 30.61 5.32
N VAL A 284 11.84 30.89 5.49
CA VAL A 284 12.91 29.90 5.50
C VAL A 284 13.50 29.79 6.90
N ALA A 285 13.18 28.70 7.60
CA ALA A 285 13.75 28.37 8.89
C ALA A 285 15.08 27.63 8.73
N GLN A 286 16.10 28.10 9.45
CA GLN A 286 17.45 27.54 9.44
C GLN A 286 17.98 27.35 10.85
N LEU A 287 18.73 26.27 11.08
CA LEU A 287 19.43 26.06 12.35
C LEU A 287 20.69 26.91 12.50
N PHE A 288 21.30 27.30 11.38
CA PHE A 288 22.55 28.08 11.35
C PHE A 288 22.41 29.27 10.40
N GLY A 289 23.01 30.40 10.78
CA GLY A 289 22.99 31.64 10.00
C GLY A 289 21.80 32.55 10.26
N GLY A 290 20.77 32.08 10.98
CA GLY A 290 19.51 32.82 11.16
C GLY A 290 18.47 32.46 10.10
N SER A 291 17.21 32.78 10.37
CA SER A 291 16.08 32.50 9.48
C SER A 291 15.69 33.76 8.70
N TYR A 292 15.13 33.60 7.51
CA TYR A 292 14.87 34.72 6.60
C TYR A 292 13.52 34.59 5.90
N ILE A 293 13.04 35.72 5.38
CA ILE A 293 11.85 35.77 4.54
C ILE A 293 12.26 36.22 3.14
N TYR A 294 11.86 35.43 2.15
CA TYR A 294 12.07 35.70 0.74
C TYR A 294 10.74 36.08 0.09
N ARG A 295 10.81 36.90 -0.96
CA ARG A 295 9.67 37.26 -1.82
C ARG A 295 10.00 36.92 -3.26
N TRP A 296 9.04 36.34 -3.98
CA TRP A 296 9.15 36.16 -5.42
C TRP A 296 9.05 37.51 -6.12
N ASP A 297 10.04 37.84 -6.93
CA ASP A 297 10.05 39.05 -7.73
C ASP A 297 9.94 38.69 -9.21
N THR A 298 8.81 39.07 -9.83
CA THR A 298 8.48 38.77 -11.22
C THR A 298 9.29 39.58 -12.23
N ALA A 299 9.99 40.63 -11.80
CA ALA A 299 10.84 41.42 -12.71
C ALA A 299 12.21 40.75 -12.93
N VAL A 300 12.68 39.98 -11.93
CA VAL A 300 13.96 39.26 -11.97
C VAL A 300 13.81 37.74 -12.02
N ASP A 301 12.56 37.24 -11.95
CA ASP A 301 12.20 35.82 -11.89
C ASP A 301 13.02 35.03 -10.86
N LYS A 302 13.15 35.61 -9.65
CA LYS A 302 13.89 35.00 -8.54
C LYS A 302 13.28 35.35 -7.19
N PHE A 303 13.54 34.48 -6.21
CA PHE A 303 13.34 34.82 -4.81
C PHE A 303 14.40 35.81 -4.31
N ILE A 304 13.96 36.97 -3.84
CA ILE A 304 14.79 37.98 -3.20
C ILE A 304 14.58 37.96 -1.69
N LYS A 305 15.68 38.02 -0.93
CA LYS A 305 15.61 38.16 0.53
C LYS A 305 15.08 39.55 0.87
N ILE A 306 13.99 39.62 1.63
CA ILE A 306 13.37 40.89 2.03
C ILE A 306 13.52 41.20 3.51
N GLN A 307 13.66 40.18 4.36
CA GLN A 307 13.65 40.38 5.81
C GLN A 307 14.44 39.31 6.56
N ASP A 308 15.10 39.74 7.64
CA ASP A 308 15.73 38.89 8.65
C ASP A 308 14.77 38.60 9.80
N ILE A 309 14.74 37.34 10.25
CA ILE A 309 14.04 36.94 11.47
C ILE A 309 15.02 37.05 12.64
N ASP A 310 14.56 37.66 13.73
CA ASP A 310 15.39 37.94 14.91
C ASP A 310 15.97 36.64 15.51
N SER A 311 17.27 36.44 15.32
CA SER A 311 18.00 35.27 15.80
C SER A 311 18.12 35.18 17.32
N GLN A 312 17.85 36.27 18.05
CA GLN A 312 17.80 36.23 19.52
C GLN A 312 16.52 35.57 20.00
N LYS A 313 15.40 35.77 19.29
CA LYS A 313 14.09 35.17 19.60
C LYS A 313 13.95 33.76 19.03
N THR A 314 14.35 33.58 17.78
CA THR A 314 14.27 32.29 17.07
C THR A 314 15.67 31.74 16.86
N ARG A 315 16.07 30.79 17.72
CA ARG A 315 17.39 30.16 17.76
C ARG A 315 17.42 28.79 17.10
N LYS A 316 16.45 27.92 17.39
CA LYS A 316 16.39 26.55 16.85
C LYS A 316 15.00 26.24 16.29
N PRO A 317 14.64 26.85 15.15
CA PRO A 317 13.33 26.63 14.56
C PRO A 317 13.17 25.16 14.15
N ASN A 318 12.01 24.58 14.42
CA ASN A 318 11.71 23.18 14.10
C ASN A 318 10.52 23.03 13.14
N ASP A 319 9.51 23.89 13.26
CA ASP A 319 8.29 23.85 12.45
C ASP A 319 7.76 25.27 12.22
N ILE A 320 7.02 25.44 11.12
CA ILE A 320 6.36 26.70 10.74
C ILE A 320 4.94 26.41 10.29
N GLU A 321 3.98 27.09 10.92
CA GLU A 321 2.57 27.06 10.50
C GLU A 321 2.09 28.44 10.08
N ALA A 322 1.30 28.51 9.02
CA ALA A 322 0.83 29.77 8.43
C ALA A 322 -0.68 29.74 8.26
N PHE A 323 -1.36 30.79 8.71
CA PHE A 323 -2.81 30.82 8.79
C PHE A 323 -3.34 32.25 8.70
N GLN A 324 -4.66 32.38 8.51
CA GLN A 324 -5.35 33.66 8.49
C GLN A 324 -6.30 33.77 9.67
N ILE A 325 -6.36 34.97 10.28
CA ILE A 325 -7.37 35.31 11.29
C ILE A 325 -7.95 36.66 10.91
N GLU A 326 -9.27 36.73 10.73
CA GLU A 326 -9.97 37.99 10.41
C GLU A 326 -9.42 38.70 9.15
N GLY A 327 -8.89 37.93 8.19
CA GLY A 327 -8.31 38.43 6.93
C GLY A 327 -6.84 38.85 7.01
N ASP A 328 -6.26 38.91 8.21
CA ASP A 328 -4.84 39.15 8.43
C ASP A 328 -4.05 37.84 8.33
N TRP A 329 -2.89 37.89 7.64
CA TRP A 329 -1.97 36.75 7.55
C TRP A 329 -1.03 36.70 8.75
N TYR A 330 -0.89 35.50 9.30
CA TYR A 330 0.04 35.19 10.38
C TYR A 330 0.87 33.96 10.03
N PHE A 331 2.07 33.88 10.60
CA PHE A 331 2.77 32.61 10.72
C PHE A 331 3.39 32.50 12.11
N VAL A 332 3.57 31.27 12.57
CA VAL A 332 4.22 30.95 13.83
C VAL A 332 5.43 30.05 13.56
N ILE A 333 6.52 30.28 14.28
CA ILE A 333 7.71 29.42 14.22
C ILE A 333 7.89 28.74 15.57
N ALA A 334 7.83 27.41 15.60
CA ALA A 334 8.14 26.60 16.77
C ALA A 334 9.65 26.62 17.04
N ASP A 335 10.06 26.94 18.27
CA ASP A 335 11.47 26.91 18.66
C ASP A 335 11.78 25.80 19.66
N SER A 336 12.68 24.89 19.26
CA SER A 336 13.11 23.75 20.07
C SER A 336 14.18 24.09 21.12
N SER A 337 14.63 25.34 21.18
CA SER A 337 15.59 25.85 22.16
C SER A 337 14.88 26.51 23.35
N LYS A 338 15.31 26.16 24.57
CA LYS A 338 14.84 26.83 25.80
C LYS A 338 15.17 28.33 25.84
N ALA A 339 16.21 28.76 25.12
CA ALA A 339 16.60 30.17 25.06
C ALA A 339 15.87 30.94 23.95
N GLY A 340 15.24 30.23 23.01
CA GLY A 340 14.32 30.81 22.05
C GLY A 340 12.90 30.79 22.60
N SER A 341 11.98 31.39 21.85
CA SER A 341 10.54 31.30 22.13
C SER A 341 9.77 31.13 20.84
N THR A 342 8.77 30.25 20.86
CA THR A 342 7.84 30.13 19.74
C THR A 342 7.18 31.48 19.47
N SER A 343 7.34 31.99 18.26
CA SER A 343 7.06 33.39 17.96
C SER A 343 6.05 33.51 16.83
N LEU A 344 4.99 34.27 17.08
CA LEU A 344 3.95 34.61 16.12
C LEU A 344 4.33 35.91 15.41
N TYR A 345 4.21 35.91 14.09
CA TYR A 345 4.47 37.04 13.22
C TYR A 345 3.20 37.40 12.43
N ARG A 346 2.97 38.70 12.20
CA ARG A 346 1.83 39.23 11.46
C ARG A 346 2.31 39.94 10.20
N LEU A 347 1.65 39.70 9.08
CA LEU A 347 1.86 40.45 7.84
C LEU A 347 1.34 41.89 8.00
N ASN A 348 2.23 42.85 7.77
CA ASN A 348 1.90 44.26 7.56
C ASN A 348 2.28 44.65 6.10
N GLN A 349 2.12 45.93 5.74
CA GLN A 349 2.30 46.41 4.35
C GLN A 349 3.65 46.02 3.71
N ASN A 350 4.74 45.95 4.49
CA ASN A 350 6.10 45.78 3.96
C ASN A 350 6.79 44.47 4.36
N GLY A 351 6.14 43.60 5.16
CA GLY A 351 6.76 42.39 5.68
C GLY A 351 6.07 41.83 6.92
N PHE A 352 6.68 40.83 7.54
CA PHE A 352 6.11 40.14 8.70
C PHE A 352 6.80 40.55 9.99
N TYR A 353 6.04 41.05 10.96
CA TYR A 353 6.61 41.57 12.20
C TYR A 353 6.17 40.74 13.41
N SER A 354 7.06 40.63 14.39
CA SER A 354 6.80 39.94 15.66
C SER A 354 5.54 40.49 16.31
N HIS A 355 4.56 39.63 16.57
CA HIS A 355 3.27 39.96 17.14
C HIS A 355 3.14 39.47 18.58
N GLN A 356 3.57 38.23 18.85
CA GLN A 356 3.51 37.64 20.19
C GLN A 356 4.56 36.54 20.36
N ALA A 357 5.17 36.45 21.54
CA ALA A 357 5.97 35.30 21.95
C ALA A 357 5.11 34.34 22.80
N LEU A 358 5.24 33.05 22.54
CA LEU A 358 4.47 31.97 23.12
C LEU A 358 5.43 30.98 23.80
N HIS A 359 4.94 30.33 24.85
CA HIS A 359 5.55 29.15 25.48
C HIS A 359 7.05 29.29 25.82
N ALA A 360 7.44 30.42 26.42
CA ALA A 360 8.83 30.69 26.80
C ALA A 360 9.45 29.59 27.68
N TRP A 361 10.76 29.32 27.49
CA TRP A 361 11.56 28.32 28.23
C TRP A 361 11.27 26.85 27.93
N HIS A 362 10.49 26.58 26.88
CA HIS A 362 10.15 25.24 26.43
C HIS A 362 10.93 24.83 25.18
N ARG A 363 10.77 23.58 24.76
CA ARG A 363 11.44 23.02 23.57
C ARG A 363 10.36 22.57 22.61
N ASP A 364 9.76 23.55 21.95
CA ASP A 364 8.61 23.33 21.09
C ASP A 364 9.05 22.61 19.81
N THR A 365 8.30 21.59 19.45
CA THR A 365 8.61 20.72 18.31
C THR A 365 7.71 20.98 17.11
N ASP A 366 6.44 21.31 17.32
CA ASP A 366 5.47 21.51 16.24
C ASP A 366 4.38 22.46 16.73
N VAL A 367 3.80 23.21 15.80
CA VAL A 367 2.64 24.07 16.06
C VAL A 367 1.55 23.77 15.05
N GLU A 368 0.34 23.55 15.56
CA GLU A 368 -0.83 23.30 14.73
C GLU A 368 -1.88 24.39 14.93
N TYR A 369 -2.32 24.99 13.83
CA TYR A 369 -3.46 25.89 13.83
C TYR A 369 -4.76 25.11 13.67
N VAL A 370 -5.73 25.38 14.54
CA VAL A 370 -7.04 24.71 14.51
C VAL A 370 -8.14 25.73 14.72
N GLU A 371 -9.22 25.60 13.96
CA GLU A 371 -10.45 26.35 14.20
C GLU A 371 -11.55 25.40 14.68
N ASN A 372 -11.84 25.45 15.99
CA ASN A 372 -12.93 24.70 16.63
C ASN A 372 -14.06 25.66 16.99
N ASP A 373 -15.30 25.34 16.61
CA ASP A 373 -16.49 26.10 16.99
C ASP A 373 -16.39 27.62 16.66
N GLY A 374 -15.73 27.95 15.54
CA GLY A 374 -15.49 29.33 15.10
C GLY A 374 -14.47 30.11 15.94
N LYS A 375 -13.70 29.43 16.79
CA LYS A 375 -12.64 30.00 17.61
C LYS A 375 -11.26 29.52 17.12
N PRO A 376 -10.40 30.45 16.68
CA PRO A 376 -9.02 30.12 16.33
C PRO A 376 -8.22 29.68 17.56
N ARG A 377 -7.46 28.60 17.42
CA ARG A 377 -6.58 28.04 18.44
C ARG A 377 -5.23 27.65 17.85
N LEU A 378 -4.21 27.69 18.69
CA LEU A 378 -2.90 27.10 18.42
C LEU A 378 -2.66 25.97 19.41
N ILE A 379 -2.18 24.85 18.90
CA ILE A 379 -1.74 23.73 19.71
C ILE A 379 -0.24 23.60 19.52
N ILE A 380 0.52 23.66 20.62
CA ILE A 380 1.98 23.58 20.59
C ILE A 380 2.40 22.30 21.29
N SER A 381 3.16 21.44 20.61
CA SER A 381 3.81 20.29 21.25
C SER A 381 5.23 20.63 21.65
N SER A 382 5.69 20.06 22.77
CA SER A 382 6.99 20.34 23.36
C SER A 382 7.58 19.08 23.97
N SER A 383 8.91 19.03 24.04
CA SER A 383 9.61 17.94 24.73
C SER A 383 9.23 17.89 26.21
N SER A 384 8.94 16.68 26.70
CA SER A 384 8.69 16.38 28.12
C SER A 384 7.47 17.06 28.72
N GLN A 385 6.52 17.49 27.88
CA GLN A 385 5.27 18.13 28.28
C GLN A 385 4.10 17.64 27.43
N ALA A 386 2.88 17.85 27.92
CA ALA A 386 1.67 17.66 27.15
C ALA A 386 1.50 18.81 26.14
N PRO A 387 0.86 18.59 24.98
CA PRO A 387 0.58 19.67 24.05
C PRO A 387 -0.32 20.73 24.69
N VAL A 388 0.05 22.00 24.57
CA VAL A 388 -0.67 23.13 25.16
C VAL A 388 -1.59 23.79 24.14
N ILE A 389 -2.76 24.24 24.58
CA ILE A 389 -3.78 24.91 23.77
C ILE A 389 -3.79 26.40 24.11
N TYR A 390 -3.62 27.22 23.09
CA TYR A 390 -3.85 28.66 23.16
C TYR A 390 -5.11 29.03 22.37
N GLN A 391 -5.95 29.90 22.91
CA GLN A 391 -7.15 30.40 22.25
C GLN A 391 -6.96 31.86 21.84
N TRP A 392 -7.41 32.23 20.65
CA TRP A 392 -7.39 33.61 20.19
C TRP A 392 -8.39 34.47 20.96
N SER A 393 -7.88 35.52 21.61
CA SER A 393 -8.67 36.57 22.23
C SER A 393 -8.89 37.71 21.23
N ARG A 394 -10.12 37.87 20.74
CA ARG A 394 -10.47 38.95 19.80
C ARG A 394 -10.29 40.35 20.42
N ALA A 395 -10.47 40.48 21.73
CA ALA A 395 -10.31 41.74 22.44
C ALA A 395 -8.84 42.21 22.48
N GLN A 396 -7.92 41.27 22.72
CA GLN A 396 -6.48 41.57 22.82
C GLN A 396 -5.73 41.36 21.50
N LYS A 397 -6.39 40.75 20.50
CA LYS A 397 -5.77 40.23 19.27
C LYS A 397 -4.53 39.40 19.58
N GLN A 398 -4.60 38.53 20.58
CA GLN A 398 -3.49 37.71 21.05
C GLN A 398 -3.99 36.33 21.46
N PHE A 399 -3.11 35.34 21.43
CA PHE A 399 -3.35 34.00 21.91
C PHE A 399 -3.15 33.92 23.42
N THR A 400 -4.17 33.48 24.15
CA THR A 400 -4.12 33.29 25.60
C THR A 400 -4.13 31.80 25.94
N PRO A 401 -3.37 31.34 26.93
CA PRO A 401 -3.35 29.93 27.32
C PRO A 401 -4.75 29.49 27.79
N GLN A 402 -5.21 28.35 27.30
CA GLN A 402 -6.52 27.77 27.61
C GLN A 402 -6.41 26.48 28.42
N GLY A 403 -5.43 25.62 28.12
CA GLY A 403 -5.27 24.32 28.78
C GLY A 403 -4.33 23.39 28.00
N GLU A 404 -4.46 22.08 28.21
CA GLU A 404 -3.60 21.05 27.62
C GLU A 404 -4.43 19.98 26.87
N VAL A 405 -3.81 19.31 25.90
CA VAL A 405 -4.39 18.20 25.13
C VAL A 405 -4.13 16.88 25.86
N GLY A 406 -4.93 16.62 26.89
CA GLY A 406 -4.80 15.40 27.71
C GLY A 406 -3.46 15.35 28.46
N GLU A 407 -3.04 14.14 28.87
CA GLU A 407 -1.85 13.93 29.72
C GLU A 407 -0.68 13.29 28.96
N MET A 408 -0.69 13.35 27.63
CA MET A 408 0.28 12.66 26.78
C MET A 408 1.57 13.46 26.66
N LEU A 409 2.65 12.97 27.28
CA LEU A 409 3.97 13.60 27.21
C LEU A 409 4.76 13.21 25.95
N ASP A 410 5.74 14.05 25.60
CA ASP A 410 6.71 13.84 24.51
C ASP A 410 6.07 13.69 23.12
N VAL A 411 4.91 14.35 22.91
CA VAL A 411 4.29 14.46 21.60
C VAL A 411 5.24 15.23 20.68
N GLN A 412 5.59 14.63 19.54
CA GLN A 412 6.52 15.22 18.58
C GLN A 412 5.81 16.16 17.60
N MET A 413 4.61 15.78 17.17
CA MET A 413 3.83 16.51 16.18
C MET A 413 2.33 16.36 16.47
N VAL A 414 1.58 17.43 16.25
CA VAL A 414 0.13 17.47 16.32
C VAL A 414 -0.40 17.82 14.94
N LYS A 415 -1.33 17.01 14.41
CA LYS A 415 -2.01 17.35 13.15
C LYS A 415 -3.50 17.22 13.27
N HIS A 416 -4.22 18.22 12.78
CA HIS A 416 -5.67 18.27 12.79
C HIS A 416 -6.27 17.62 11.56
N PHE A 417 -7.44 17.00 11.75
CA PHE A 417 -8.32 16.64 10.65
C PHE A 417 -9.78 16.69 11.07
N ARG A 418 -10.66 16.72 10.07
CA ARG A 418 -12.10 16.81 10.23
C ARG A 418 -12.79 15.70 9.46
N VAL A 419 -13.71 15.00 10.11
CA VAL A 419 -14.61 14.06 9.45
C VAL A 419 -16.03 14.52 9.75
N LYS A 420 -16.80 14.84 8.70
CA LYS A 420 -18.14 15.43 8.82
C LYS A 420 -18.08 16.71 9.68
N ARG A 421 -18.71 16.72 10.85
CA ARG A 421 -18.69 17.86 11.80
C ARG A 421 -17.66 17.69 12.92
N ASP A 422 -17.16 16.48 13.11
CA ASP A 422 -16.27 16.14 14.21
C ASP A 422 -14.83 16.54 13.90
N GLN A 423 -14.16 17.10 14.92
CA GLN A 423 -12.75 17.49 14.84
C GLN A 423 -11.90 16.48 15.59
N PHE A 424 -10.75 16.15 15.03
CA PHE A 424 -9.82 15.19 15.60
C PHE A 424 -8.41 15.73 15.54
N LEU A 425 -7.55 15.21 16.42
CA LEU A 425 -6.10 15.43 16.36
C LEU A 425 -5.37 14.09 16.32
N CYS A 426 -4.28 14.09 15.59
CA CYS A 426 -3.27 13.05 15.58
C CYS A 426 -2.08 13.53 16.42
N LEU A 427 -1.76 12.79 17.49
CA LEU A 427 -0.65 13.06 18.40
C LEU A 427 0.45 12.03 18.13
N SER A 428 1.55 12.46 17.52
CA SER A 428 2.66 11.56 17.19
C SER A 428 3.64 11.43 18.35
N ARG A 429 4.18 10.22 18.57
CA ARG A 429 5.32 9.99 19.47
C ARG A 429 6.42 9.23 18.75
N TYR A 430 7.67 9.55 19.10
CA TYR A 430 8.81 8.84 18.56
C TYR A 430 8.78 7.35 18.91
N ILE A 431 8.61 7.01 20.19
CA ILE A 431 8.50 5.64 20.69
C ILE A 431 7.30 5.56 21.64
N GLY A 432 6.62 4.41 21.65
CA GLY A 432 5.41 4.17 22.45
C GLY A 432 4.19 4.18 21.55
N ASP A 433 3.08 4.73 22.02
CA ASP A 433 1.83 4.79 21.26
C ASP A 433 1.50 6.23 20.88
N SER A 434 1.33 6.45 19.58
CA SER A 434 0.69 7.66 19.06
C SER A 434 -0.82 7.54 19.25
N LYS A 435 -1.53 8.67 19.31
CA LYS A 435 -2.96 8.70 19.62
C LYS A 435 -3.75 9.50 18.61
N VAL A 436 -4.97 9.06 18.36
CA VAL A 436 -6.01 9.86 17.72
C VAL A 436 -6.99 10.26 18.81
N VAL A 437 -7.25 11.56 18.91
CA VAL A 437 -8.17 12.13 19.91
C VAL A 437 -9.28 12.90 19.21
N ARG A 438 -10.49 12.87 19.77
CA ARG A 438 -11.68 13.58 19.27
C ARG A 438 -11.99 14.79 20.14
N TRP A 439 -12.40 15.89 19.52
CA TRP A 439 -12.90 17.06 20.23
C TRP A 439 -14.32 16.81 20.76
N GLU A 440 -14.51 16.87 22.07
CA GLU A 440 -15.81 16.73 22.73
C GLU A 440 -16.06 17.92 23.66
N GLY A 441 -16.86 18.88 23.19
CA GLY A 441 -17.26 20.07 23.93
C GLY A 441 -16.11 21.05 24.18
N GLN A 442 -15.29 20.78 25.20
CA GLN A 442 -14.16 21.63 25.60
C GLN A 442 -12.83 20.88 25.77
N ARG A 443 -12.79 19.57 25.54
CA ARG A 443 -11.59 18.75 25.72
C ARG A 443 -11.42 17.73 24.61
N PHE A 444 -10.21 17.23 24.47
CA PHE A 444 -9.92 16.11 23.60
C PHE A 444 -10.02 14.79 24.37
N VAL A 445 -10.71 13.81 23.79
CA VAL A 445 -10.92 12.48 24.34
C VAL A 445 -10.22 11.45 23.45
N GLU A 446 -9.54 10.48 24.05
CA GLU A 446 -8.85 9.43 23.31
C GLU A 446 -9.82 8.53 22.55
N LEU A 447 -9.53 8.33 21.26
CA LEU A 447 -10.33 7.50 20.36
C LEU A 447 -9.61 6.20 19.98
N GLN A 448 -8.33 6.32 19.64
CA GLN A 448 -7.55 5.19 19.14
C GLN A 448 -6.06 5.38 19.45
N THR A 449 -5.39 4.28 19.75
CA THR A 449 -3.93 4.21 19.90
C THR A 449 -3.31 3.49 18.69
N LEU A 450 -2.14 3.98 18.26
CA LEU A 450 -1.38 3.44 17.13
C LEU A 450 0.09 3.29 17.53
N PRO A 451 0.66 2.08 17.46
CA PRO A 451 2.01 1.82 17.94
C PRO A 451 3.04 2.55 17.07
N SER A 452 3.92 3.29 17.71
CA SER A 452 4.95 4.10 17.06
C SER A 452 6.34 3.50 17.24
N ARG A 453 7.03 3.30 16.12
CA ARG A 453 8.36 2.69 16.04
C ARG A 453 9.33 3.68 15.40
N GLY A 454 9.79 4.65 16.17
CA GLY A 454 10.60 5.76 15.64
C GLY A 454 9.77 6.67 14.73
N SER A 455 8.55 7.05 15.14
CA SER A 455 7.67 7.89 14.32
C SER A 455 7.96 9.37 14.54
N MET A 456 8.34 10.06 13.47
CA MET A 456 8.47 11.52 13.46
C MET A 456 7.24 12.21 12.85
N VAL A 457 6.37 11.44 12.19
CA VAL A 457 5.24 11.98 11.41
C VAL A 457 4.01 11.08 11.56
N MET A 458 2.88 11.70 11.83
CA MET A 458 1.55 11.12 11.84
C MET A 458 0.62 12.13 11.17
N GLN A 459 0.45 11.98 9.86
CA GLN A 459 -0.23 12.97 9.04
C GLN A 459 -1.57 12.43 8.54
N PRO A 460 -2.70 13.03 8.94
CA PRO A 460 -3.97 12.81 8.27
C PRO A 460 -4.01 13.56 6.94
N PHE A 461 -4.63 12.97 5.93
CA PHE A 461 -4.84 13.61 4.63
C PHE A 461 -6.08 13.05 3.94
N LEU A 462 -6.77 13.91 3.20
CA LEU A 462 -7.99 13.57 2.47
C LEU A 462 -7.67 13.45 0.99
N VAL A 463 -7.99 12.32 0.39
CA VAL A 463 -7.94 12.13 -1.06
C VAL A 463 -9.36 11.86 -1.55
N GLU A 464 -9.88 12.77 -2.38
CA GLU A 464 -11.28 12.76 -2.82
C GLU A 464 -12.25 12.78 -1.63
N GLN A 465 -12.88 11.63 -1.31
CA GLN A 465 -13.81 11.47 -0.18
C GLN A 465 -13.29 10.49 0.88
N ARG A 466 -12.05 10.01 0.74
CA ARG A 466 -11.46 9.00 1.63
C ARG A 466 -10.43 9.66 2.55
N GLN A 467 -10.66 9.56 3.86
CA GLN A 467 -9.75 10.07 4.87
C GLN A 467 -8.68 9.01 5.17
N TYR A 468 -7.42 9.36 4.92
CA TYR A 468 -6.27 8.53 5.22
C TYR A 468 -5.44 9.12 6.35
N LEU A 469 -4.53 8.30 6.86
CA LEU A 469 -3.54 8.67 7.87
C LEU A 469 -2.23 7.94 7.58
N ALA A 470 -1.15 8.67 7.36
CA ALA A 470 0.18 8.10 7.23
C ALA A 470 0.94 8.21 8.55
N LEU A 471 1.30 7.07 9.13
CA LEU A 471 2.18 6.96 10.30
C LEU A 471 3.57 6.52 9.83
N GLY A 472 4.51 7.46 9.87
CA GLY A 472 5.90 7.23 9.50
C GLY A 472 6.64 6.36 10.53
N SER A 473 7.68 5.67 10.08
CA SER A 473 8.55 4.89 10.95
C SER A 473 9.99 4.90 10.45
N ASP A 474 10.93 5.16 11.36
CA ASP A 474 12.36 5.04 11.10
C ASP A 474 12.88 3.60 11.29
N PHE A 475 12.13 2.72 11.96
CA PHE A 475 12.55 1.34 12.31
C PHE A 475 11.78 0.24 11.57
N SER A 476 10.65 0.54 10.95
CA SER A 476 9.82 -0.38 10.18
C SER A 476 9.23 0.29 8.94
N PHE A 477 8.28 -0.37 8.28
CA PHE A 477 7.51 0.25 7.20
C PHE A 477 6.66 1.40 7.73
N THR A 478 6.42 2.40 6.87
CA THR A 478 5.39 3.41 7.10
C THR A 478 4.04 2.74 6.90
N HIS A 479 3.11 2.96 7.82
CA HIS A 479 1.76 2.43 7.70
C HIS A 479 0.79 3.53 7.27
N VAL A 480 0.05 3.28 6.20
CA VAL A 480 -1.10 4.08 5.79
C VAL A 480 -2.34 3.39 6.32
N TYR A 481 -3.18 4.18 6.97
CA TYR A 481 -4.47 3.76 7.49
C TYR A 481 -5.59 4.47 6.72
N LEU A 482 -6.74 3.81 6.60
CA LEU A 482 -7.96 4.34 6.03
C LEU A 482 -8.99 4.51 7.16
N TRP A 483 -9.71 5.63 7.14
CA TRP A 483 -10.80 5.88 8.07
C TRP A 483 -12.03 5.02 7.73
N GLU A 484 -12.51 4.27 8.70
CA GLU A 484 -13.73 3.46 8.59
C GLU A 484 -14.87 4.17 9.31
N GLU A 485 -15.87 4.66 8.56
CA GLU A 485 -16.95 5.49 9.12
C GLU A 485 -17.81 4.74 10.15
N GLU A 486 -18.09 3.45 9.93
CA GLU A 486 -18.92 2.64 10.82
C GLU A 486 -18.28 2.46 12.20
N LYS A 487 -16.96 2.30 12.24
CA LYS A 487 -16.20 2.06 13.47
C LYS A 487 -15.57 3.33 14.04
N GLN A 488 -15.69 4.47 13.34
CA GLN A 488 -15.09 5.76 13.70
C GLN A 488 -13.60 5.62 14.08
N LYS A 489 -12.83 4.86 13.29
CA LYS A 489 -11.41 4.60 13.58
C LYS A 489 -10.62 4.37 12.30
N PHE A 490 -9.31 4.48 12.43
CA PHE A 490 -8.37 4.15 11.35
C PHE A 490 -8.06 2.64 11.33
N VAL A 491 -8.21 2.02 10.17
CA VAL A 491 -7.83 0.62 9.92
C VAL A 491 -6.62 0.55 9.00
N LYS A 492 -5.75 -0.44 9.19
CA LYS A 492 -4.56 -0.61 8.33
C LYS A 492 -5.00 -0.77 6.88
N PHE A 493 -4.38 -0.01 5.99
CA PHE A 493 -4.73 0.01 4.57
C PHE A 493 -3.57 -0.44 3.69
N GLN A 494 -2.40 0.20 3.84
CA GLN A 494 -1.22 -0.10 3.01
C GLN A 494 0.07 0.12 3.80
N GLU A 495 1.14 -0.53 3.37
CA GLU A 495 2.50 -0.27 3.86
C GLU A 495 3.33 0.42 2.78
N LEU A 496 4.01 1.51 3.15
CA LEU A 496 4.92 2.24 2.27
C LEU A 496 6.37 2.04 2.75
N SER A 497 7.26 1.83 1.79
CA SER A 497 8.70 1.77 2.03
C SER A 497 9.32 3.16 1.83
N VAL A 498 9.35 3.95 2.90
CA VAL A 498 10.02 5.26 2.95
C VAL A 498 11.06 5.21 4.07
N GLN A 499 12.32 5.53 3.77
CA GLN A 499 13.36 5.55 4.80
C GLN A 499 13.30 6.88 5.57
N ALA A 500 13.19 6.81 6.89
CA ALA A 500 13.17 7.99 7.76
C ALA A 500 12.24 9.13 7.27
N PRO A 501 10.93 8.86 7.12
CA PRO A 501 9.97 9.86 6.64
C PRO A 501 9.88 11.03 7.62
N ARG A 502 9.76 12.26 7.10
CA ARG A 502 9.65 13.47 7.93
C ARG A 502 8.36 14.24 7.76
N ALA A 503 7.72 14.11 6.59
CA ALA A 503 6.39 14.64 6.36
C ALA A 503 5.63 13.72 5.41
N PHE A 504 4.31 13.86 5.40
CA PHE A 504 3.49 13.45 4.27
C PHE A 504 2.64 14.65 3.87
N ARG A 505 2.48 14.88 2.57
CA ARG A 505 1.62 15.98 2.07
C ARG A 505 0.86 15.52 0.85
N TYR A 506 -0.45 15.66 0.92
CA TYR A 506 -1.31 15.48 -0.24
C TYR A 506 -1.19 16.68 -1.17
N VAL A 507 -1.14 16.39 -2.48
CA VAL A 507 -1.01 17.38 -3.53
C VAL A 507 -2.05 17.09 -4.62
N PRO A 508 -3.10 17.90 -4.73
CA PRO A 508 -4.12 17.75 -5.76
C PRO A 508 -3.62 18.36 -7.08
N ALA A 509 -2.87 17.61 -7.86
CA ALA A 509 -2.31 18.06 -9.13
C ALA A 509 -3.30 17.80 -10.28
N ALA A 510 -4.40 18.58 -10.34
CA ALA A 510 -5.44 18.54 -11.40
C ALA A 510 -5.92 17.13 -11.81
N ASP A 511 -5.20 16.46 -12.71
CA ASP A 511 -5.50 15.12 -13.24
C ASP A 511 -4.83 13.96 -12.46
N VAL A 512 -3.94 14.27 -11.52
CA VAL A 512 -3.21 13.30 -10.72
C VAL A 512 -3.28 13.65 -9.23
N GLN A 513 -3.69 12.68 -8.43
CA GLN A 513 -3.65 12.77 -6.96
C GLN A 513 -2.31 12.27 -6.46
N LEU A 514 -1.53 13.14 -5.82
CA LEU A 514 -0.17 12.83 -5.38
C LEU A 514 -0.04 12.88 -3.85
N LEU A 515 0.86 12.05 -3.32
CA LEU A 515 1.29 12.06 -1.92
C LEU A 515 2.81 12.18 -1.87
N LEU A 516 3.30 13.29 -1.35
CA LEU A 516 4.72 13.52 -1.12
C LEU A 516 5.16 12.85 0.18
N ALA A 517 6.35 12.24 0.14
CA ALA A 517 6.99 11.63 1.29
C ALA A 517 8.49 12.04 1.37
N PRO A 518 8.78 13.22 1.94
CA PRO A 518 10.13 13.62 2.33
C PRO A 518 10.88 12.56 3.14
N SER A 519 12.09 12.24 2.68
CA SER A 519 12.99 11.30 3.34
C SER A 519 14.23 12.01 3.85
N PHE A 520 14.54 11.82 5.13
CA PHE A 520 15.74 12.41 5.72
C PHE A 520 17.03 11.70 5.32
N LYS A 521 16.97 10.39 5.06
CA LYS A 521 18.16 9.56 4.80
C LYS A 521 18.28 9.07 3.35
N ALA A 522 17.19 9.05 2.60
CA ALA A 522 17.13 8.56 1.23
C ALA A 522 16.50 9.58 0.29
N ASN A 523 16.21 9.13 -0.93
CA ASN A 523 15.49 9.92 -1.92
C ASN A 523 14.07 10.22 -1.45
N THR A 524 13.64 11.46 -1.68
CA THR A 524 12.25 11.86 -1.46
C THR A 524 11.34 11.19 -2.47
N LEU A 525 10.24 10.60 -2.01
CA LEU A 525 9.32 9.84 -2.86
C LEU A 525 8.04 10.63 -3.13
N VAL A 526 7.52 10.46 -4.33
CA VAL A 526 6.22 10.99 -4.75
C VAL A 526 5.38 9.79 -5.14
N TYR A 527 4.29 9.56 -4.42
CA TYR A 527 3.31 8.53 -4.73
C TYR A 527 2.15 9.13 -5.53
N ARG A 528 1.55 8.32 -6.38
CA ARG A 528 0.28 8.59 -7.03
C ARG A 528 -0.78 7.69 -6.41
N HIS A 529 -1.91 8.30 -6.06
CA HIS A 529 -3.11 7.56 -5.68
C HIS A 529 -3.81 7.07 -6.95
N VAL A 530 -4.06 5.77 -7.01
CA VAL A 530 -4.70 5.10 -8.15
C VAL A 530 -5.89 4.29 -7.67
N VAL A 531 -6.92 4.22 -8.49
CA VAL A 531 -8.05 3.31 -8.27
C VAL A 531 -7.68 1.93 -8.83
N VAL A 532 -7.86 0.90 -8.02
CA VAL A 532 -7.56 -0.49 -8.38
C VAL A 532 -8.84 -1.31 -8.29
N ASP A 533 -9.19 -1.95 -9.40
CA ASP A 533 -10.27 -2.94 -9.44
C ASP A 533 -9.70 -4.32 -9.11
N LEU A 534 -10.18 -4.91 -8.01
CA LEU A 534 -9.77 -6.22 -7.50
C LEU A 534 -10.65 -7.38 -8.00
N SER A 535 -11.60 -7.11 -8.91
CA SER A 535 -12.54 -8.12 -9.43
C SER A 535 -11.95 -9.14 -10.41
#